data_AF-A0A2P2LNK5-F1
#
_entry.id   AF-A0A2P2LNK5-F1
#
_cell.length_a   1.000
_cell.length_b   1.000
_cell.length_c   1.000
_cell.angle_alpha   90.00
_cell.angle_beta   90.00
_cell.angle_gamma   90.00
#
_symmetry.space_group_name_H-M   'P 1'
#
loop_
_entity.id
_entity.type
_entity.pdbx_description
1 polymer ?
#
loop_
_entity_poly.entity_id
_entity_poly.type
_entity_poly.pdbx_seq_one_letter_code
_entity_poly.pdbx_strand_id
1 'polypeptide(L)'
;MRAFRVEDLPIESKMLTKALDEAQRKVENYFFDIRKQLFEYDEVLNSQRDRVYTERRRALESDNLQSLIIEYAELTMDDILEANIGPDAPRENWDLEKLIAKLQQYCYLLSDLTPDLLRSKSSSYEELQDDLRLRGHDAYLQKREIVENQAPGLMKEAERFLILSNIDRLWKEHLQALKFVQQAVGLRGYAQRDPLIEYKLEGYNLFLNMMAQIRRNVIYSIYQFQPVLVKNDPEETKNEKIAKIVTNGRGGNKKNPNKSPDPVGASESSSSSAMGPQASA
;
A
#
# COMPACT_ATOMS: atom_id res chain seq x y z
N MET A 1 72.28 20.25 11.35
CA MET A 1 71.74 18.94 11.74
C MET A 1 70.36 19.17 12.35
N ARG A 2 69.29 18.54 11.85
CA ARG A 2 68.06 18.39 12.65
C ARG A 2 68.29 17.19 13.56
N ALA A 3 68.33 17.41 14.87
CA ALA A 3 68.28 16.31 15.81
C ALA A 3 66.90 15.62 15.66
N PHE A 4 66.88 14.28 15.63
CA PHE A 4 65.63 13.53 15.74
C PHE A 4 64.93 13.96 17.02
N ARG A 5 63.68 14.44 16.90
CA ARG A 5 62.88 14.71 18.09
C ARG A 5 62.41 13.37 18.63
N VAL A 6 62.30 13.25 19.95
CA VAL A 6 61.84 12.00 20.59
C VAL A 6 60.40 11.64 20.14
N GLU A 7 59.64 12.64 19.68
CA GLU A 7 58.30 12.50 19.10
C GLU A 7 58.28 11.85 17.70
N ASP A 8 59.42 11.83 16.97
CA ASP A 8 59.53 11.22 15.63
C ASP A 8 59.90 9.72 15.68
N LEU A 9 60.10 9.15 16.88
CA LEU A 9 60.48 7.74 17.07
C LEU A 9 59.25 6.83 17.20
N PRO A 10 59.19 5.68 16.51
CA PRO A 10 58.11 4.70 16.68
C PRO A 10 57.96 4.23 18.13
N ILE A 11 56.74 4.24 18.65
CA ILE A 11 56.44 3.84 20.03
C ILE A 11 56.19 2.33 20.11
N GLU A 12 57.20 1.59 20.55
CA GLU A 12 57.13 0.13 20.72
C GLU A 12 56.87 -0.27 22.18
N SER A 13 55.60 -0.22 22.62
CA SER A 13 55.21 -0.63 23.97
C SER A 13 54.09 -1.68 23.94
N LYS A 14 54.38 -2.90 24.41
CA LYS A 14 53.40 -3.99 24.53
C LYS A 14 52.18 -3.64 25.40
N MET A 15 52.34 -2.72 26.36
CA MET A 15 51.23 -2.21 27.17
C MET A 15 50.33 -1.28 26.34
N LEU A 16 50.93 -0.40 25.53
CA LEU A 16 50.19 0.51 24.67
C LEU A 16 49.47 -0.24 23.53
N THR A 17 50.11 -1.24 22.92
CA THR A 17 49.47 -2.11 21.92
C THR A 17 48.23 -2.79 22.50
N LYS A 18 48.33 -3.40 23.69
CA LYS A 18 47.17 -4.02 24.36
C LYS A 18 46.05 -3.02 24.65
N ALA A 19 46.38 -1.82 25.13
CA ALA A 19 45.40 -0.78 25.37
C ALA A 19 44.71 -0.30 24.08
N LEU A 20 45.44 -0.27 22.96
CA LEU A 20 44.90 0.02 21.63
C LEU A 20 43.99 -1.10 21.13
N ASP A 21 44.39 -2.37 21.28
CA ASP A 21 43.59 -3.55 20.93
C ASP A 21 42.27 -3.60 21.74
N GLU A 22 42.33 -3.29 23.04
CA GLU A 22 41.15 -3.19 23.92
C GLU A 22 40.22 -2.04 23.51
N ALA A 23 40.79 -0.88 23.18
CA ALA A 23 40.04 0.26 22.67
C ALA A 23 39.36 -0.06 21.32
N GLN A 24 40.08 -0.72 20.40
CA GLN A 24 39.54 -1.17 19.12
C GLN A 24 38.38 -2.15 19.33
N ARG A 25 38.55 -3.20 20.15
CA ARG A 25 37.47 -4.15 20.47
C ARG A 25 36.25 -3.46 21.09
N LYS A 26 36.45 -2.44 21.93
CA LYS A 26 35.35 -1.65 22.50
C LYS A 26 34.59 -0.85 21.44
N VAL A 27 35.29 -0.28 20.46
CA VAL A 27 34.70 0.43 19.32
C VAL A 27 33.97 -0.55 18.37
N GLU A 28 34.56 -1.71 18.10
CA GLU A 28 33.95 -2.79 17.30
C GLU A 28 32.66 -3.29 17.94
N ASN A 29 32.66 -3.56 19.25
CA ASN A 29 31.47 -3.96 20.01
C ASN A 29 30.39 -2.86 19.97
N TYR A 30 30.76 -1.59 20.20
CA TYR A 30 29.81 -0.47 20.11
C TYR A 30 29.12 -0.38 18.74
N PHE A 31 29.86 -0.51 17.64
CA PHE A 31 29.27 -0.54 16.30
C PHE A 31 28.59 -1.86 15.95
N PHE A 32 28.91 -2.97 16.61
CA PHE A 32 28.16 -4.21 16.52
C PHE A 32 26.78 -4.06 17.18
N ASP A 33 26.73 -3.54 18.41
CA ASP A 33 25.49 -3.35 19.17
C ASP A 33 24.51 -2.41 18.44
N ILE A 34 24.99 -1.31 17.87
CA ILE A 34 24.17 -0.39 17.04
C ILE A 34 23.56 -1.12 15.83
N ARG A 35 24.37 -1.94 15.12
CA ARG A 35 23.90 -2.69 13.94
C ARG A 35 22.94 -3.80 14.32
N LYS A 36 23.20 -4.50 15.44
CA LYS A 36 22.31 -5.52 15.99
C LYS A 36 20.96 -4.91 16.35
N GLN A 37 20.95 -3.78 17.07
CA GLN A 37 19.72 -3.08 17.41
C GLN A 37 18.95 -2.68 16.14
N LEU A 38 19.61 -2.03 15.16
CA LEU A 38 18.95 -1.67 13.89
C LEU A 38 18.31 -2.89 13.20
N PHE A 39 19.03 -4.01 13.12
CA PHE A 39 18.52 -5.26 12.55
C PHE A 39 17.28 -5.78 13.30
N GLU A 40 17.25 -5.71 14.63
CA GLU A 40 16.10 -6.17 15.45
C GLU A 40 14.84 -5.31 15.24
N TYR A 41 14.97 -4.01 14.93
CA TYR A 41 13.84 -3.16 14.54
C TYR A 41 13.39 -3.41 13.10
N ASP A 42 14.34 -3.64 12.18
CA ASP A 42 14.08 -3.95 10.78
C ASP A 42 13.44 -5.33 10.59
N GLU A 43 13.76 -6.33 11.42
CA GLU A 43 13.16 -7.67 11.43
C GLU A 43 11.63 -7.61 11.55
N VAL A 44 11.13 -6.78 12.47
CA VAL A 44 9.69 -6.55 12.68
C VAL A 44 9.06 -6.00 11.41
N LEU A 45 9.63 -4.94 10.86
CA LEU A 45 9.14 -4.31 9.64
C LEU A 45 9.21 -5.28 8.44
N ASN A 46 10.25 -6.09 8.34
CA ASN A 46 10.39 -7.09 7.29
C ASN A 46 9.26 -8.14 7.35
N SER A 47 9.00 -8.70 8.54
CA SER A 47 7.93 -9.71 8.70
C SER A 47 6.55 -9.16 8.28
N GLN A 48 6.26 -7.91 8.60
CA GLN A 48 5.04 -7.21 8.22
C GLN A 48 5.00 -6.93 6.71
N ARG A 49 6.11 -6.45 6.14
CA ARG A 49 6.27 -6.21 4.70
C ARG A 49 6.02 -7.47 3.89
N ASP A 50 6.61 -8.60 4.30
CA ASP A 50 6.49 -9.86 3.59
C ASP A 50 5.02 -10.34 3.59
N ARG A 51 4.31 -10.16 4.70
CA ARG A 51 2.86 -10.43 4.78
C ARG A 51 2.04 -9.53 3.86
N VAL A 52 2.28 -8.21 3.86
CA VAL A 52 1.57 -7.24 3.02
C VAL A 52 1.85 -7.47 1.54
N TYR A 53 3.11 -7.71 1.17
CA TYR A 53 3.50 -7.94 -0.22
C TYR A 53 3.00 -9.29 -0.75
N THR A 54 2.80 -10.29 0.13
CA THR A 54 2.11 -11.54 -0.22
C THR A 54 0.65 -11.30 -0.58
N GLU A 55 -0.11 -10.57 0.25
CA GLU A 55 -1.51 -10.25 -0.04
C GLU A 55 -1.66 -9.30 -1.26
N ARG A 56 -0.75 -8.31 -1.39
CA ARG A 56 -0.69 -7.43 -2.56
C ARG A 56 -0.42 -8.20 -3.86
N ARG A 57 0.51 -9.17 -3.82
CA ARG A 57 0.80 -10.05 -4.96
C ARG A 57 -0.39 -10.92 -5.30
N ARG A 58 -1.03 -11.53 -4.29
CA ARG A 58 -2.28 -12.29 -4.46
C ARG A 58 -3.33 -11.43 -5.18
N ALA A 59 -3.57 -10.20 -4.74
CA ALA A 59 -4.52 -9.28 -5.38
C ALA A 59 -4.17 -8.93 -6.85
N LEU A 60 -2.88 -8.81 -7.18
CA LEU A 60 -2.41 -8.56 -8.55
C LEU A 60 -2.57 -9.77 -9.47
N GLU A 61 -2.08 -10.93 -9.04
CA GLU A 61 -1.92 -12.13 -9.86
C GLU A 61 -3.18 -13.01 -9.92
N SER A 62 -4.11 -12.86 -8.96
CA SER A 62 -5.28 -13.73 -8.90
C SER A 62 -6.33 -13.38 -9.96
N ASP A 63 -6.87 -14.44 -10.58
CA ASP A 63 -7.94 -14.35 -11.56
C ASP A 63 -9.34 -14.17 -10.96
N ASN A 64 -9.52 -14.53 -9.70
CA ASN A 64 -10.76 -14.33 -8.97
C ASN A 64 -10.44 -13.90 -7.54
N LEU A 65 -11.04 -12.80 -7.09
CA LEU A 65 -10.88 -12.26 -5.73
C LEU A 65 -12.17 -12.42 -4.91
N GLN A 66 -13.20 -13.04 -5.48
CA GLN A 66 -14.53 -13.20 -4.88
C GLN A 66 -14.50 -13.84 -3.49
N SER A 67 -13.73 -14.92 -3.30
CA SER A 67 -13.61 -15.59 -2.00
C SER A 67 -12.95 -14.69 -0.95
N LEU A 68 -11.94 -13.91 -1.33
CA LEU A 68 -11.28 -12.94 -0.45
C LEU A 68 -12.21 -11.78 -0.08
N ILE A 69 -13.04 -11.32 -1.03
CA ILE A 69 -14.04 -10.28 -0.76
C ILE A 69 -15.19 -10.80 0.11
N ILE A 70 -15.61 -12.05 -0.06
CA ILE A 70 -16.58 -12.71 0.83
C ILE A 70 -16.02 -12.79 2.26
N GLU A 71 -14.80 -13.32 2.44
CA GLU A 71 -14.11 -13.38 3.73
C GLU A 71 -14.01 -11.98 4.37
N TYR A 72 -13.66 -10.96 3.58
CA TYR A 72 -13.59 -9.58 4.07
C TYR A 72 -14.96 -9.03 4.45
N ALA A 73 -16.03 -9.39 3.74
CA ALA A 73 -17.39 -8.97 4.06
C ALA A 73 -17.87 -9.61 5.37
N GLU A 74 -17.70 -10.93 5.52
CA GLU A 74 -18.03 -11.70 6.73
C GLU A 74 -17.30 -11.15 7.97
N LEU A 75 -15.97 -11.01 7.89
CA LEU A 75 -15.17 -10.43 8.97
C LEU A 75 -15.53 -8.96 9.26
N THR A 76 -16.01 -8.21 8.26
CA THR A 76 -16.49 -6.84 8.46
C THR A 76 -17.83 -6.82 9.19
N MET A 77 -18.71 -7.80 8.97
CA MET A 77 -19.95 -7.94 9.73
C MET A 77 -19.67 -8.35 11.18
N ASP A 78 -18.70 -9.25 11.41
CA ASP A 78 -18.19 -9.57 12.75
C ASP A 78 -17.67 -8.31 13.47
N ASP A 79 -16.79 -7.54 12.79
CA ASP A 79 -16.23 -6.30 13.28
C ASP A 79 -17.32 -5.26 13.66
N ILE A 80 -18.44 -5.21 12.92
CA ILE A 80 -19.57 -4.31 13.19
C ILE A 80 -20.45 -4.83 14.32
N LEU A 81 -20.67 -6.15 14.40
CA LEU A 81 -21.45 -6.77 15.47
C LEU A 81 -20.75 -6.56 16.82
N GLU A 82 -19.50 -6.98 16.95
CA GLU A 82 -18.72 -6.90 18.20
C GLU A 82 -18.61 -5.45 18.73
N ALA A 83 -18.47 -4.47 17.81
CA ALA A 83 -18.40 -3.06 18.16
C ALA A 83 -19.74 -2.44 18.66
N ASN A 84 -20.87 -3.13 18.51
CA ASN A 84 -22.18 -2.66 18.96
C ASN A 84 -22.81 -3.56 20.04
N ILE A 85 -22.60 -4.88 19.96
CA ILE A 85 -23.08 -5.91 20.87
C ILE A 85 -21.90 -6.83 21.15
N GLY A 86 -21.44 -6.88 22.41
CA GLY A 86 -20.37 -7.81 22.80
C GLY A 86 -20.88 -9.26 22.86
N PRO A 87 -20.00 -10.27 22.70
CA PRO A 87 -20.40 -11.69 22.72
C PRO A 87 -21.05 -12.12 24.04
N ASP A 88 -20.62 -11.54 25.16
CA ASP A 88 -21.16 -11.82 26.50
C ASP A 88 -22.44 -11.02 26.83
N ALA A 89 -22.96 -10.20 25.90
CA ALA A 89 -24.10 -9.33 26.17
C ALA A 89 -25.43 -10.13 26.18
N PRO A 90 -26.22 -10.07 27.27
CA PRO A 90 -27.51 -10.77 27.33
C PRO A 90 -28.49 -10.19 26.30
N ARG A 91 -29.37 -11.05 25.77
CA ARG A 91 -30.25 -10.77 24.61
C ARG A 91 -31.20 -9.59 24.82
N GLU A 92 -31.55 -9.31 26.07
CA GLU A 92 -32.38 -8.20 26.51
C GLU A 92 -31.69 -6.85 26.30
N ASN A 93 -30.35 -6.82 26.38
CA ASN A 93 -29.53 -5.61 26.23
C ASN A 93 -29.06 -5.37 24.78
N TRP A 94 -29.53 -6.17 23.82
CA TRP A 94 -29.16 -6.01 22.40
C TRP A 94 -29.83 -4.79 21.78
N ASP A 95 -29.04 -3.73 21.58
CA ASP A 95 -29.40 -2.54 20.81
C ASP A 95 -29.33 -2.81 19.30
N LEU A 96 -30.34 -3.53 18.81
CA LEU A 96 -30.48 -3.90 17.41
C LEU A 96 -30.76 -2.68 16.52
N GLU A 97 -31.37 -1.62 17.03
CA GLU A 97 -31.64 -0.40 16.25
C GLU A 97 -30.33 0.29 15.87
N LYS A 98 -29.41 0.47 16.83
CA LYS A 98 -28.08 1.03 16.58
C LYS A 98 -27.23 0.13 15.67
N LEU A 99 -27.28 -1.19 15.85
CA LEU A 99 -26.60 -2.15 14.98
C LEU A 99 -27.09 -2.05 13.54
N ILE A 100 -28.41 -2.10 13.32
CA ILE A 100 -29.03 -1.98 11.99
C ILE A 100 -28.68 -0.63 11.35
N ALA A 101 -28.78 0.48 12.09
CA ALA A 101 -28.40 1.80 11.59
C ALA A 101 -26.94 1.85 11.12
N LYS A 102 -26.02 1.14 11.79
CA LYS A 102 -24.62 1.03 11.37
C LYS A 102 -24.44 0.14 10.14
N LEU A 103 -25.11 -1.01 10.08
CA LEU A 103 -25.09 -1.91 8.92
C LEU A 103 -25.64 -1.22 7.66
N GLN A 104 -26.74 -0.47 7.78
CA GLN A 104 -27.36 0.26 6.67
C GLN A 104 -26.54 1.48 6.23
N GLN A 105 -25.90 2.20 7.16
CA GLN A 105 -24.92 3.25 6.83
C GLN A 105 -23.74 2.68 6.02
N TYR A 106 -23.37 1.43 6.29
CA TYR A 106 -22.23 0.76 5.67
C TYR A 106 -22.58 0.16 4.29
N CYS A 107 -23.72 -0.51 4.20
CA CYS A 107 -24.24 -1.17 3.00
C CYS A 107 -25.72 -0.86 2.80
N TYR A 108 -26.05 -0.10 1.76
CA TYR A 108 -27.44 0.27 1.44
C TYR A 108 -28.33 -0.92 1.06
N LEU A 109 -27.74 -2.06 0.67
CA LEU A 109 -28.46 -3.28 0.32
C LEU A 109 -29.06 -3.98 1.54
N LEU A 110 -28.65 -3.63 2.76
CA LEU A 110 -29.18 -4.16 4.03
C LEU A 110 -30.36 -3.33 4.58
N SER A 111 -31.04 -2.57 3.71
CA SER A 111 -32.20 -1.74 4.07
C SER A 111 -33.45 -2.53 4.44
N ASP A 112 -33.47 -3.84 4.19
CA ASP A 112 -34.53 -4.77 4.61
C ASP A 112 -34.43 -5.22 6.08
N LEU A 113 -33.29 -5.00 6.73
CA LEU A 113 -33.08 -5.38 8.13
C LEU A 113 -33.99 -4.59 9.07
N THR A 114 -34.79 -5.31 9.86
CA THR A 114 -35.60 -4.77 10.96
C THR A 114 -35.25 -5.48 12.29
N PRO A 115 -35.46 -4.83 13.45
CA PRO A 115 -35.23 -5.46 14.75
C PRO A 115 -36.02 -6.75 14.92
N ASP A 116 -37.28 -6.79 14.45
CA ASP A 116 -38.14 -7.97 14.53
C ASP A 116 -37.61 -9.14 13.68
N LEU A 117 -37.06 -8.85 12.50
CA LEU A 117 -36.45 -9.86 11.63
C LEU A 117 -35.24 -10.51 12.31
N LEU A 118 -34.35 -9.70 12.90
CA LEU A 118 -33.18 -10.22 13.64
C LEU A 118 -33.60 -10.98 14.91
N ARG A 119 -34.58 -10.46 15.68
CA ARG A 119 -35.10 -11.16 16.88
C ARG A 119 -35.81 -12.47 16.54
N SER A 120 -36.49 -12.57 15.40
CA SER A 120 -37.18 -13.79 14.99
C SER A 120 -36.26 -14.89 14.48
N LYS A 121 -35.14 -14.52 13.84
CA LYS A 121 -34.15 -15.47 13.31
C LYS A 121 -33.10 -15.91 14.33
N SER A 122 -32.66 -15.01 15.21
CA SER A 122 -31.48 -15.24 16.05
C SER A 122 -31.84 -15.25 17.53
N SER A 123 -31.64 -16.42 18.15
CA SER A 123 -31.84 -16.69 19.57
C SER A 123 -30.54 -16.59 20.38
N SER A 124 -29.39 -16.88 19.76
CA SER A 124 -28.05 -16.73 20.34
C SER A 124 -27.21 -15.67 19.60
N TYR A 125 -26.11 -15.22 20.23
CA TYR A 125 -25.15 -14.31 19.59
C TYR A 125 -24.52 -14.95 18.34
N GLU A 126 -24.23 -16.25 18.40
CA GLU A 126 -23.67 -17.04 17.29
C GLU A 126 -24.66 -17.10 16.10
N GLU A 127 -25.94 -17.33 16.35
CA GLU A 127 -26.99 -17.29 15.31
C GLU A 127 -27.20 -15.88 14.72
N LEU A 128 -26.94 -14.82 15.49
CA LEU A 128 -26.96 -13.44 14.98
C LEU A 128 -25.73 -13.16 14.12
N GLN A 129 -24.57 -13.63 14.56
CA GLN A 129 -23.32 -13.52 13.83
C GLN A 129 -23.40 -14.21 12.46
N ASP A 130 -23.91 -15.45 12.42
CA ASP A 130 -23.99 -16.21 11.17
C ASP A 130 -25.07 -15.70 10.21
N ASP A 131 -26.23 -15.19 10.67
CA ASP A 131 -27.17 -14.49 9.77
C ASP A 131 -26.51 -13.22 9.20
N LEU A 132 -25.82 -12.41 10.02
CA LEU A 132 -25.14 -11.20 9.54
C LEU A 132 -24.01 -11.48 8.55
N ARG A 133 -23.21 -12.54 8.76
CA ARG A 133 -22.20 -13.02 7.79
C ARG A 133 -22.84 -13.37 6.45
N LEU A 134 -23.90 -14.20 6.47
CA LEU A 134 -24.64 -14.58 5.27
C LEU A 134 -25.25 -13.37 4.56
N ARG A 135 -25.79 -12.40 5.31
CA ARG A 135 -26.26 -11.11 4.76
C ARG A 135 -25.15 -10.30 4.09
N GLY A 136 -23.94 -10.29 4.65
CA GLY A 136 -22.77 -9.65 4.05
C GLY A 136 -22.32 -10.31 2.74
N HIS A 137 -22.28 -11.64 2.73
CA HIS A 137 -22.05 -12.47 1.54
C HIS A 137 -23.08 -12.15 0.44
N ASP A 138 -24.38 -12.24 0.76
CA ASP A 138 -25.46 -12.04 -0.21
C ASP A 138 -25.51 -10.61 -0.76
N ALA A 139 -25.27 -9.60 0.10
CA ALA A 139 -25.17 -8.21 -0.33
C ALA A 139 -24.00 -7.99 -1.30
N TYR A 140 -22.88 -8.70 -1.12
CA TYR A 140 -21.77 -8.64 -2.07
C TYR A 140 -22.10 -9.32 -3.40
N LEU A 141 -22.74 -10.50 -3.39
CA LEU A 141 -23.19 -11.16 -4.63
C LEU A 141 -24.17 -10.28 -5.42
N GLN A 142 -25.19 -9.73 -4.76
CA GLN A 142 -26.13 -8.78 -5.36
C GLN A 142 -25.41 -7.55 -5.92
N LYS A 143 -24.45 -6.98 -5.17
CA LYS A 143 -23.65 -5.83 -5.64
C LYS A 143 -22.86 -6.17 -6.90
N ARG A 144 -22.24 -7.35 -6.95
CA ARG A 144 -21.51 -7.85 -8.11
C ARG A 144 -22.42 -8.01 -9.33
N GLU A 145 -23.59 -8.61 -9.17
CA GLU A 145 -24.58 -8.71 -10.27
C GLU A 145 -25.01 -7.34 -10.79
N ILE A 146 -25.27 -6.37 -9.90
CA ILE A 146 -25.63 -4.98 -10.29
C ILE A 146 -24.53 -4.32 -11.12
N VAL A 147 -23.25 -4.57 -10.83
CA VAL A 147 -22.11 -4.00 -11.55
C VAL A 147 -21.85 -4.73 -12.87
N GLU A 148 -21.86 -6.06 -12.88
CA GLU A 148 -21.64 -6.89 -14.07
C GLU A 148 -22.76 -6.69 -15.12
N ASN A 149 -24.01 -6.47 -14.68
CA ASN A 149 -25.12 -6.12 -15.56
C ASN A 149 -24.95 -4.74 -16.25
N GLN A 150 -24.11 -3.84 -15.71
CA GLN A 150 -23.79 -2.56 -16.34
C GLN A 150 -22.59 -2.66 -17.28
N ALA A 151 -21.58 -3.44 -16.90
CA ALA A 151 -20.40 -3.71 -17.71
C ALA A 151 -19.76 -5.06 -17.30
N PRO A 152 -19.82 -6.10 -18.16
CA PRO A 152 -19.20 -7.39 -17.87
C PRO A 152 -17.69 -7.28 -17.64
N GLY A 153 -17.20 -7.91 -16.57
CA GLY A 153 -15.80 -7.88 -16.13
C GLY A 153 -15.43 -6.69 -15.24
N LEU A 154 -16.25 -5.64 -15.17
CA LEU A 154 -15.93 -4.43 -14.41
C LEU A 154 -15.80 -4.70 -12.90
N MET A 155 -16.55 -5.65 -12.34
CA MET A 155 -16.43 -5.95 -10.91
C MET A 155 -15.06 -6.54 -10.59
N LYS A 156 -14.53 -7.45 -11.42
CA LYS A 156 -13.17 -8.03 -11.26
C LYS A 156 -12.09 -6.96 -11.28
N GLU A 157 -12.23 -5.93 -12.13
CA GLU A 157 -11.29 -4.81 -12.17
C GLU A 157 -11.44 -3.88 -10.95
N ALA A 158 -12.67 -3.58 -10.54
CA ALA A 158 -12.98 -2.77 -9.37
C ALA A 158 -12.47 -3.42 -8.07
N GLU A 159 -12.73 -4.72 -7.85
CA GLU A 159 -12.22 -5.51 -6.71
C GLU A 159 -10.70 -5.37 -6.59
N ARG A 160 -9.97 -5.63 -7.68
CA ARG A 160 -8.50 -5.53 -7.73
C ARG A 160 -8.03 -4.11 -7.43
N PHE A 161 -8.62 -3.10 -8.07
CA PHE A 161 -8.24 -1.70 -7.88
C PHE A 161 -8.49 -1.22 -6.43
N LEU A 162 -9.64 -1.56 -5.85
CA LEU A 162 -10.02 -1.17 -4.50
C LEU A 162 -9.17 -1.84 -3.43
N ILE A 163 -8.80 -3.12 -3.60
CA ILE A 163 -7.84 -3.80 -2.71
C ILE A 163 -6.46 -3.12 -2.80
N LEU A 164 -5.90 -2.99 -4.01
CA LEU A 164 -4.54 -2.48 -4.18
C LEU A 164 -4.38 -1.03 -3.73
N SER A 165 -5.36 -0.17 -4.04
CA SER A 165 -5.33 1.23 -3.62
C SER A 165 -5.42 1.39 -2.10
N ASN A 166 -6.22 0.56 -1.40
CA ASN A 166 -6.28 0.58 0.06
C ASN A 166 -5.03 -0.02 0.72
N ILE A 167 -4.48 -1.12 0.20
CA ILE A 167 -3.19 -1.68 0.67
C ILE A 167 -2.08 -0.64 0.51
N ASP A 168 -1.89 -0.07 -0.69
CA ASP A 168 -0.78 0.84 -0.97
C ASP A 168 -0.89 2.18 -0.24
N ARG A 169 -2.11 2.59 0.15
CA ARG A 169 -2.34 3.77 0.99
C ARG A 169 -2.08 3.47 2.46
N LEU A 170 -2.77 2.48 3.04
CA LEU A 170 -2.69 2.17 4.46
C LEU A 170 -1.30 1.64 4.87
N TRP A 171 -0.59 0.94 3.97
CA TRP A 171 0.80 0.56 4.21
C TRP A 171 1.73 1.79 4.35
N LYS A 172 1.53 2.85 3.56
CA LYS A 172 2.32 4.09 3.70
C LYS A 172 2.03 4.81 5.01
N GLU A 173 0.75 4.85 5.42
CA GLU A 173 0.32 5.40 6.71
C GLU A 173 0.94 4.60 7.88
N HIS A 174 0.91 3.26 7.80
CA HIS A 174 1.55 2.37 8.78
C HIS A 174 3.07 2.53 8.85
N LEU A 175 3.77 2.66 7.72
CA LEU A 175 5.21 2.94 7.68
C LEU A 175 5.57 4.28 8.36
N GLN A 176 4.68 5.27 8.32
CA GLN A 176 4.86 6.53 9.05
C GLN A 176 4.59 6.33 10.55
N ALA A 177 3.50 5.66 10.92
CA ALA A 177 3.16 5.35 12.30
C ALA A 177 4.28 4.55 13.01
N LEU A 178 4.83 3.52 12.35
CA LEU A 178 5.89 2.69 12.90
C LEU A 178 7.19 3.48 13.15
N LYS A 179 7.52 4.47 12.31
CA LYS A 179 8.63 5.39 12.55
C LYS A 179 8.41 6.27 13.77
N PHE A 180 7.18 6.76 13.99
CA PHE A 180 6.85 7.49 15.22
C PHE A 180 6.94 6.60 16.46
N VAL A 181 6.48 5.35 16.39
CA VAL A 181 6.65 4.38 17.49
C VAL A 181 8.14 4.15 17.78
N GLN A 182 8.97 3.92 16.76
CA GLN A 182 10.42 3.73 16.92
C GLN A 182 11.09 4.91 17.66
N GLN A 183 10.68 6.14 17.35
CA GLN A 183 11.17 7.34 18.06
C GLN A 183 10.61 7.44 19.49
N ALA A 184 9.33 7.13 19.68
CA ALA A 184 8.66 7.21 20.98
C ALA A 184 9.15 6.17 21.99
N VAL A 185 9.45 4.93 21.58
CA VAL A 185 9.95 3.90 22.50
C VAL A 185 11.34 4.23 23.05
N GLY A 186 12.16 4.97 22.30
CA GLY A 186 13.44 5.50 22.79
C GLY A 186 13.27 6.40 24.01
N LEU A 187 12.16 7.15 24.08
CA LEU A 187 11.78 7.96 25.25
C LEU A 187 11.11 7.14 26.37
N ARG A 188 10.63 5.92 26.09
CA ARG A 188 10.05 5.02 27.10
C ARG A 188 11.09 4.19 27.85
N GLY A 189 12.33 4.10 27.37
CA GLY A 189 13.44 3.44 28.07
C GLY A 189 13.70 4.00 29.48
N TYR A 190 13.35 5.26 29.74
CA TYR A 190 13.38 5.87 31.08
C TYR A 190 12.42 5.20 32.09
N ALA A 191 11.41 4.45 31.63
CA ALA A 191 10.44 3.73 32.46
C ALA A 191 10.85 2.26 32.74
N GLN A 192 12.12 1.91 32.56
CA GLN A 192 12.68 0.56 32.81
C GLN A 192 12.06 -0.58 31.98
N ARG A 193 11.35 -0.25 30.89
CA ARG A 193 10.88 -1.23 29.90
C ARG A 193 11.84 -1.31 28.72
N ASP A 194 12.00 -2.50 28.17
CA ASP A 194 12.79 -2.72 26.95
C ASP A 194 12.11 -2.04 25.74
N PRO A 195 12.75 -1.05 25.10
CA PRO A 195 12.19 -0.35 23.94
C PRO A 195 11.87 -1.27 22.75
N LEU A 196 12.63 -2.36 22.56
CA LEU A 196 12.42 -3.31 21.47
C LEU A 196 11.14 -4.14 21.69
N ILE A 197 10.84 -4.52 22.94
CA ILE A 197 9.61 -5.25 23.28
C ILE A 197 8.39 -4.35 23.09
N GLU A 198 8.45 -3.10 23.57
CA GLU A 198 7.40 -2.10 23.36
C GLU A 198 7.17 -1.82 21.86
N TYR A 199 8.24 -1.71 21.07
CA TYR A 199 8.13 -1.54 19.61
C TYR A 199 7.51 -2.76 18.92
N LYS A 200 7.89 -3.98 19.33
CA LYS A 200 7.31 -5.22 18.80
C LYS A 200 5.80 -5.32 19.10
N LEU A 201 5.38 -4.98 20.32
CA LEU A 201 3.97 -4.99 20.72
C LEU A 201 3.14 -3.91 20.01
N GLU A 202 3.57 -2.65 20.08
CA GLU A 202 2.84 -1.52 19.47
C GLU A 202 2.82 -1.64 17.93
N GLY A 203 3.95 -2.02 17.33
CA GLY A 203 4.06 -2.25 15.89
C GLY A 203 3.18 -3.41 15.41
N TYR A 204 2.96 -4.44 16.22
CA TYR A 204 2.01 -5.52 15.92
C TYR A 204 0.55 -5.05 16.04
N ASN A 205 0.21 -4.28 17.07
CA ASN A 205 -1.14 -3.71 17.22
C ASN A 205 -1.48 -2.77 16.05
N LEU A 206 -0.56 -1.89 15.64
CA LEU A 206 -0.72 -1.05 14.45
C LEU A 206 -0.93 -1.89 13.18
N PHE A 207 -0.17 -2.98 13.04
CA PHE A 207 -0.29 -3.87 11.90
C PHE A 207 -1.65 -4.59 11.83
N LEU A 208 -2.15 -5.12 12.94
CA LEU A 208 -3.49 -5.72 13.00
C LEU A 208 -4.59 -4.72 12.68
N ASN A 209 -4.50 -3.51 13.25
CA ASN A 209 -5.44 -2.42 12.98
C ASN A 209 -5.42 -2.01 11.49
N MET A 210 -4.23 -1.86 10.90
CA MET A 210 -4.07 -1.59 9.46
C MET A 210 -4.72 -2.70 8.62
N MET A 211 -4.47 -3.98 8.92
CA MET A 211 -5.06 -5.10 8.17
C MET A 211 -6.59 -5.13 8.28
N ALA A 212 -7.16 -4.90 9.47
CA ALA A 212 -8.60 -4.79 9.65
C ALA A 212 -9.18 -3.58 8.88
N GLN A 213 -8.49 -2.43 8.92
CA GLN A 213 -8.89 -1.22 8.20
C GLN A 213 -8.81 -1.39 6.67
N ILE A 214 -7.87 -2.18 6.14
CA ILE A 214 -7.83 -2.57 4.73
C ILE A 214 -9.12 -3.33 4.37
N ARG A 215 -9.46 -4.40 5.10
CA ARG A 215 -10.68 -5.19 4.83
C ARG A 215 -11.93 -4.30 4.81
N ARG A 216 -12.12 -3.54 5.89
CA ARG A 216 -13.27 -2.66 6.08
C ARG A 216 -13.36 -1.64 4.94
N ASN A 217 -12.29 -0.87 4.68
CA ASN A 217 -12.29 0.13 3.61
C ASN A 217 -12.57 -0.47 2.21
N VAL A 218 -12.07 -1.67 1.93
CA VAL A 218 -12.34 -2.38 0.67
C VAL A 218 -13.83 -2.70 0.53
N ILE A 219 -14.44 -3.33 1.55
CA ILE A 219 -15.86 -3.69 1.52
C ILE A 219 -16.76 -2.47 1.46
N TYR A 220 -16.47 -1.43 2.25
CA TYR A 220 -17.20 -0.16 2.17
C TYR A 220 -17.10 0.44 0.75
N SER A 221 -15.90 0.48 0.17
CA SER A 221 -15.69 0.99 -1.19
C SER A 221 -16.43 0.15 -2.24
N ILE A 222 -16.48 -1.16 -2.08
CA ILE A 222 -17.20 -2.09 -2.97
C ILE A 222 -18.71 -1.84 -2.90
N TYR A 223 -19.29 -1.73 -1.70
CA TYR A 223 -20.72 -1.44 -1.56
C TYR A 223 -21.07 -0.06 -2.11
N GLN A 224 -20.24 0.97 -1.88
CA GLN A 224 -20.48 2.32 -2.39
C GLN A 224 -20.07 2.51 -3.87
N PHE A 225 -19.40 1.54 -4.51
CA PHE A 225 -18.94 1.66 -5.89
C PHE A 225 -20.12 1.87 -6.87
N GLN A 226 -20.03 2.91 -7.69
CA GLN A 226 -21.00 3.20 -8.75
C GLN A 226 -20.25 3.33 -10.09
N PRO A 227 -20.53 2.47 -11.09
CA PRO A 227 -19.93 2.59 -12.41
C PRO A 227 -20.31 3.92 -13.07
N VAL A 228 -19.30 4.76 -13.35
CA VAL A 228 -19.48 5.94 -14.20
C VAL A 228 -19.13 5.55 -15.62
N LEU A 229 -20.15 5.22 -16.42
CA LEU A 229 -19.98 4.96 -17.85
C LEU A 229 -19.61 6.26 -18.55
N VAL A 230 -18.35 6.38 -18.98
CA VAL A 230 -17.91 7.45 -19.88
C VAL A 230 -18.65 7.26 -21.21
N LYS A 231 -19.58 8.16 -21.51
CA LYS A 231 -20.17 8.23 -22.84
C LYS A 231 -19.10 8.69 -23.81
N ASN A 232 -18.65 7.78 -24.67
CA ASN A 232 -17.86 8.12 -25.84
C ASN A 232 -18.77 8.86 -26.83
N ASP A 233 -18.87 10.18 -26.70
CA ASP A 233 -19.56 11.02 -27.68
C ASP A 233 -18.84 10.90 -29.04
N PRO A 234 -19.55 10.63 -30.16
CA PRO A 234 -18.93 10.40 -31.48
C PRO A 234 -18.44 11.69 -32.18
N GLU A 235 -17.96 12.69 -31.43
CA GLU A 235 -17.47 13.97 -31.98
C GLU A 235 -16.05 13.90 -32.56
N GLU A 236 -15.28 12.81 -32.36
CA GLU A 236 -13.92 12.71 -32.94
C GLU A 236 -13.88 12.57 -34.46
N THR A 237 -14.97 12.12 -35.12
CA THR A 237 -14.97 11.90 -36.59
C THR A 237 -15.12 13.18 -37.43
N LYS A 238 -15.15 14.37 -36.81
CA LYS A 238 -15.20 15.65 -37.55
C LYS A 238 -13.83 16.16 -37.98
N ASN A 239 -12.75 15.86 -37.24
CA ASN A 239 -11.42 16.41 -37.53
C ASN A 239 -10.81 15.86 -38.83
N GLU A 240 -11.11 14.63 -39.24
CA GLU A 240 -10.62 14.07 -40.52
C GLU A 240 -11.23 14.76 -41.76
N LYS A 241 -12.44 15.32 -41.67
CA LYS A 241 -13.08 16.00 -42.80
C LYS A 241 -12.48 17.38 -43.06
N ILE A 242 -12.03 18.07 -42.01
CA ILE A 242 -11.36 19.39 -42.14
C ILE A 242 -10.01 19.22 -42.86
N ALA A 243 -9.25 18.17 -42.54
CA ALA A 243 -7.97 17.87 -43.20
C ALA A 243 -8.08 17.62 -44.72
N LYS A 244 -9.21 17.06 -45.19
CA LYS A 244 -9.43 16.78 -46.63
C LYS A 244 -9.99 17.96 -47.44
N ILE A 245 -10.47 19.03 -46.79
CA ILE A 245 -11.01 20.21 -47.47
C ILE A 245 -9.90 21.21 -47.85
N VAL A 246 -8.80 21.26 -47.09
CA VAL A 246 -7.72 22.24 -47.28
C VAL A 246 -6.80 21.94 -48.48
N THR A 247 -6.81 20.72 -49.02
CA THR A 247 -5.89 20.30 -50.10
C THR A 247 -6.39 20.54 -51.53
N ASN A 248 -7.67 20.90 -51.75
CA ASN A 248 -8.23 21.16 -53.08
C ASN A 248 -8.57 22.63 -53.29
N GLY A 249 -7.57 23.48 -53.59
CA GLY A 249 -7.88 24.89 -53.86
C GLY A 249 -6.75 25.89 -54.11
N ARG A 250 -5.76 25.63 -54.99
CA ARG A 250 -5.03 26.73 -55.64
C ARG A 250 -4.27 26.34 -56.92
N GLY A 251 -4.76 26.83 -58.06
CA GLY A 251 -3.98 26.96 -59.29
C GLY A 251 -3.97 28.42 -59.76
N GLY A 252 -2.92 28.86 -60.46
CA GLY A 252 -3.02 30.07 -61.31
C GLY A 252 -2.05 31.24 -61.11
N ASN A 253 -0.73 31.01 -61.18
CA ASN A 253 0.19 31.76 -62.07
C ASN A 253 0.48 33.28 -61.88
N LYS A 254 1.76 33.63 -61.62
CA LYS A 254 2.54 34.60 -62.46
C LYS A 254 4.07 34.63 -62.20
N LYS A 255 4.82 34.19 -63.23
CA LYS A 255 6.20 34.47 -63.71
C LYS A 255 7.34 35.04 -62.79
N ASN A 256 8.41 34.22 -62.74
CA ASN A 256 9.90 34.39 -62.64
C ASN A 256 10.57 35.68 -63.23
N PRO A 257 11.92 35.91 -63.14
CA PRO A 257 13.04 35.08 -62.59
C PRO A 257 14.17 35.82 -61.79
N ASN A 258 15.29 35.08 -61.50
CA ASN A 258 16.63 35.41 -60.94
C ASN A 258 16.81 35.20 -59.42
N LYS A 259 17.90 34.59 -58.90
CA LYS A 259 19.09 33.93 -59.53
C LYS A 259 19.79 33.04 -58.46
N SER A 260 20.13 31.78 -58.74
CA SER A 260 21.00 30.96 -57.86
C SER A 260 22.48 31.34 -58.06
N PRO A 261 23.40 30.95 -57.14
CA PRO A 261 23.86 29.56 -57.10
C PRO A 261 23.96 28.92 -55.70
N ASP A 262 23.77 27.60 -55.66
CA ASP A 262 24.21 26.67 -54.60
C ASP A 262 25.76 26.42 -54.73
N PRO A 263 26.40 25.37 -54.16
CA PRO A 263 25.96 24.36 -53.17
C PRO A 263 27.02 24.04 -52.06
N VAL A 264 26.80 22.90 -51.36
CA VAL A 264 27.77 22.09 -50.57
C VAL A 264 28.10 22.63 -49.16
N GLY A 265 28.07 21.84 -48.08
CA GLY A 265 27.66 20.44 -47.94
C GLY A 265 28.02 19.84 -46.57
N ALA A 266 27.44 18.68 -46.30
CA ALA A 266 27.93 17.59 -45.46
C ALA A 266 29.47 17.44 -45.43
N SER A 267 30.16 16.90 -44.41
CA SER A 267 29.78 16.23 -43.16
C SER A 267 30.98 16.36 -42.16
N GLU A 268 31.24 15.60 -41.08
CA GLU A 268 30.71 14.34 -40.53
C GLU A 268 31.00 14.19 -39.01
N SER A 269 30.74 13.00 -38.46
CA SER A 269 31.06 12.55 -37.10
C SER A 269 32.55 12.50 -36.75
N SER A 270 32.89 12.66 -35.47
CA SER A 270 34.06 11.99 -34.87
C SER A 270 33.80 11.52 -33.44
N SER A 271 34.02 10.23 -33.21
CA SER A 271 34.06 9.57 -31.92
C SER A 271 35.43 9.71 -31.27
N SER A 272 35.51 9.63 -29.93
CA SER A 272 36.75 9.24 -29.26
C SER A 272 36.47 8.47 -27.96
N SER A 273 37.14 7.33 -27.83
CA SER A 273 37.11 6.45 -26.66
C SER A 273 38.46 6.50 -25.94
N ALA A 274 38.46 6.42 -24.60
CA ALA A 274 39.63 6.08 -23.79
C ALA A 274 39.14 5.41 -22.49
N MET A 275 39.26 4.09 -22.37
CA MET A 275 40.40 3.37 -21.74
C MET A 275 40.44 3.48 -20.21
N GLY A 276 40.08 2.37 -19.55
CA GLY A 276 40.44 2.08 -18.16
C GLY A 276 41.56 1.01 -18.09
N PRO A 277 42.32 0.93 -16.99
CA PRO A 277 43.37 -0.07 -16.84
C PRO A 277 42.89 -1.33 -16.10
N GLN A 278 43.31 -2.50 -16.58
CA GLN A 278 43.46 -3.70 -15.75
C GLN A 278 44.91 -3.80 -15.25
N ALA A 279 45.09 -4.36 -14.06
CA ALA A 279 46.34 -4.96 -13.64
C ALA A 279 46.02 -6.18 -12.75
N SER A 280 46.68 -7.30 -13.01
CA SER A 280 46.50 -8.57 -12.28
C SER A 280 47.84 -9.01 -11.70
N ALA A 281 47.82 -9.44 -10.44
CA ALA A 281 48.75 -10.40 -9.83
C ALA A 281 48.10 -10.94 -8.54
#